data_AF-A0A2R6RZS8-F1
#
_entry.id   AF-A0A2R6RZS8-F1
#
_cell.length_a   1.000
_cell.length_b   1.000
_cell.length_c   1.000
_cell.angle_alpha   90.00
_cell.angle_beta   90.00
_cell.angle_gamma   90.00
#
_symmetry.space_group_name_H-M   'P 1'
#
loop_
_entity.id
_entity.type
_entity.pdbx_description
1 polymer ?
#
loop_
_entity_poly.entity_id
_entity_poly.type
_entity_poly.pdbx_seq_one_letter_code
_entity_poly.pdbx_strand_id
1 'polypeptide(L)'
;MAEFLGSIHTPYLHHLAVDETLSQWTEIAVITLLEDISRHVHLQELRICLRRIVTTSFTSIETLFGLTRLRSLSLQGIDFLLENDTIQQFGRAWPTLETFRLDWAPYQGDPSLFTLDALELFAIHLPHLNKITVYLDATHLPPSPSSNYRDVSTIRPDIGVDFSLGVSRSPVKESIATQIAEYIARIYPHANIQSLDFNSSEESKRQNKIWREIDRMSYRNQQYPGTISDLVQPSSQHLYRQLRKVPLAHTGMSFLGGCCSGSPFRILHERD
;
A
#
# COMPACT_ATOMS: atom_id res chain seq x y z
N MET A 1 17.24 -14.22 17.22
CA MET A 1 17.15 -12.82 16.74
C MET A 1 16.39 -11.93 17.71
N ALA A 2 15.22 -12.36 18.24
CA ALA A 2 14.55 -11.69 19.36
C ALA A 2 15.52 -11.34 20.51
N GLU A 3 16.28 -12.33 21.00
CA GLU A 3 17.32 -12.11 22.03
C GLU A 3 18.35 -11.03 21.67
N PHE A 4 18.69 -10.89 20.38
CA PHE A 4 19.64 -9.88 19.92
C PHE A 4 19.01 -8.48 19.96
N LEU A 5 17.77 -8.30 19.50
CA LEU A 5 17.08 -7.01 19.58
C LEU A 5 16.83 -6.58 21.02
N GLY A 6 16.45 -7.52 21.89
CA GLY A 6 16.33 -7.26 23.33
C GLY A 6 17.65 -6.80 23.99
N SER A 7 18.81 -7.13 23.40
CA SER A 7 20.11 -6.66 23.88
C SER A 7 20.46 -5.22 23.45
N ILE A 8 19.82 -4.70 22.40
CA ILE A 8 20.07 -3.35 21.87
C ILE A 8 19.36 -2.33 22.75
N HIS A 9 20.04 -1.81 23.77
CA HIS A 9 19.53 -0.73 24.62
C HIS A 9 19.91 0.64 24.07
N THR A 10 19.61 0.92 22.79
CA THR A 10 19.90 2.22 22.21
C THR A 10 18.62 3.07 22.22
N PRO A 11 18.59 4.19 22.97
CA PRO A 11 17.48 5.13 22.91
C PRO A 11 17.43 5.88 21.56
N TYR A 12 18.40 5.66 20.69
CA TYR A 12 18.57 6.36 19.40
C TYR A 12 18.27 5.48 18.19
N LEU A 13 17.60 4.33 18.37
CA LEU A 13 17.22 3.50 17.23
C LEU A 13 16.08 4.18 16.47
N HIS A 14 16.41 4.84 15.36
CA HIS A 14 15.44 5.49 14.47
C HIS A 14 15.04 4.63 13.28
N HIS A 15 15.94 3.74 12.83
CA HIS A 15 15.72 2.89 11.68
C HIS A 15 16.00 1.43 12.06
N LEU A 16 15.05 0.56 11.76
CA LEU A 16 15.21 -0.88 11.94
C LEU A 16 14.73 -1.60 10.68
N ALA A 17 15.65 -2.35 10.07
CA ALA A 17 15.35 -3.23 8.96
C ALA A 17 15.70 -4.67 9.34
N VAL A 18 14.73 -5.56 9.19
CA VAL A 18 14.83 -6.99 9.41
C VAL A 18 14.52 -7.66 8.08
N ASP A 19 15.54 -8.06 7.33
CA ASP A 19 15.38 -8.80 6.08
C ASP A 19 15.92 -10.23 6.30
N GLU A 20 15.03 -11.23 6.35
CA GLU A 20 15.51 -12.61 6.59
C GLU A 20 15.63 -13.42 5.29
N THR A 21 16.77 -14.11 5.15
CA THR A 21 17.04 -15.01 4.04
C THR A 21 16.88 -16.50 4.39
N LEU A 22 16.86 -16.85 5.69
CA LEU A 22 16.79 -18.22 6.19
C LEU A 22 15.36 -18.58 6.65
N SER A 23 15.11 -19.87 6.79
CA SER A 23 13.76 -20.45 6.76
C SER A 23 13.38 -21.08 8.09
N GLN A 24 12.50 -20.41 8.85
CA GLN A 24 11.35 -20.96 9.62
C GLN A 24 10.85 -19.92 10.64
N TRP A 25 10.28 -18.81 10.18
CA TRP A 25 9.50 -17.95 11.06
C TRP A 25 8.24 -18.68 11.51
N THR A 26 8.05 -18.75 12.82
CA THR A 26 6.79 -19.12 13.44
C THR A 26 6.04 -17.85 13.83
N GLU A 27 4.73 -17.97 14.02
CA GLU A 27 3.91 -16.89 14.57
C GLU A 27 4.50 -16.37 15.90
N ILE A 28 4.86 -17.28 16.81
CA ILE A 28 5.46 -16.94 18.11
C ILE A 28 6.73 -16.10 17.93
N ALA A 29 7.61 -16.47 16.99
CA ALA A 29 8.83 -15.72 16.75
C ALA A 29 8.54 -14.30 16.23
N VAL A 30 7.53 -14.13 15.38
CA VAL A 30 7.09 -12.81 14.91
C VAL A 30 6.53 -12.00 16.07
N ILE A 31 5.68 -12.57 16.92
CA ILE A 31 5.12 -11.88 18.08
C ILE A 31 6.22 -11.39 19.01
N THR A 32 7.16 -12.26 19.40
CA THR A 32 8.29 -11.88 20.25
C THR A 32 9.14 -10.79 19.60
N LEU A 33 9.36 -10.87 18.28
CA LEU A 33 10.05 -9.82 17.54
C LEU A 33 9.33 -8.46 17.67
N LEU A 34 8.01 -8.42 17.45
CA LEU A 34 7.24 -7.18 17.52
C LEU A 34 7.22 -6.61 18.94
N GLU A 35 7.10 -7.46 19.96
CA GLU A 35 7.21 -7.08 21.37
C GLU A 35 8.58 -6.46 21.69
N ASP A 36 9.67 -7.04 21.18
CA ASP A 36 11.01 -6.47 21.38
C ASP A 36 11.16 -5.12 20.68
N ILE A 37 10.63 -4.99 19.45
CA ILE A 37 10.64 -3.74 18.68
C ILE A 37 9.86 -2.64 19.38
N SER A 38 8.74 -2.97 20.02
CA SER A 38 7.86 -2.01 20.70
C SER A 38 8.58 -1.17 21.77
N ARG A 39 9.71 -1.66 22.31
CA ARG A 39 10.52 -0.96 23.32
C ARG A 39 11.30 0.23 22.74
N HIS A 40 11.43 0.32 21.42
CA HIS A 40 12.16 1.39 20.74
C HIS A 40 11.24 2.54 20.33
N VAL A 41 10.74 3.30 21.31
CA VAL A 41 9.73 4.37 21.11
C VAL A 41 10.16 5.53 20.19
N HIS A 42 11.45 5.62 19.86
CA HIS A 42 12.01 6.64 18.97
C HIS A 42 12.13 6.18 17.51
N LEU A 43 11.68 4.97 17.20
CA LEU A 43 11.71 4.40 15.86
C LEU A 43 10.84 5.24 14.92
N GLN A 44 11.44 5.63 13.80
CA GLN A 44 10.80 6.37 12.71
C GLN A 44 10.56 5.48 11.50
N GLU A 45 11.43 4.49 11.28
CA GLU A 45 11.32 3.56 10.16
C GLU A 45 11.43 2.12 10.63
N LEU A 46 10.41 1.33 10.33
CA LEU A 46 10.38 -0.09 10.57
C LEU A 46 10.15 -0.84 9.27
N ARG A 47 11.08 -1.72 8.93
CA ARG A 47 10.95 -2.66 7.83
C ARG A 47 11.17 -4.08 8.32
N ILE A 48 10.19 -4.94 8.06
CA ILE A 48 10.31 -6.38 8.25
C ILE A 48 9.96 -7.04 6.92
N CYS A 49 10.86 -7.89 6.42
CA CYS A 49 10.68 -8.62 5.18
C CYS A 49 10.96 -10.11 5.41
N LEU A 50 9.89 -10.90 5.38
CA LEU A 50 9.93 -12.35 5.53
C LEU A 50 9.75 -13.04 4.19
N ARG A 51 10.49 -14.12 3.94
CA ARG A 51 10.34 -14.94 2.71
C ARG A 51 9.07 -15.77 2.67
N ARG A 52 8.56 -16.16 3.84
CA ARG A 52 7.33 -16.94 3.98
C ARG A 52 6.31 -16.09 4.70
N ILE A 53 5.05 -16.24 4.30
CA ILE A 53 3.94 -15.58 4.95
C ILE A 53 3.74 -16.22 6.32
N VAL A 54 3.68 -15.38 7.34
CA VAL A 54 3.29 -15.73 8.69
C VAL A 54 1.98 -15.01 8.97
N THR A 55 0.91 -15.78 9.15
CA THR A 55 -0.36 -15.23 9.61
C THR A 55 -0.33 -15.09 11.13
N THR A 56 -0.82 -13.98 11.65
CA THR A 56 -0.96 -13.70 13.07
C THR A 56 -2.21 -12.86 13.33
N SER A 57 -2.62 -12.76 14.58
CA SER A 57 -3.77 -11.94 14.97
C SER A 57 -3.48 -10.44 14.88
N PHE A 58 -4.54 -9.64 14.77
CA PHE A 58 -4.48 -8.20 14.88
C PHE A 58 -3.81 -7.72 16.19
N THR A 59 -4.02 -8.40 17.31
CA THR A 59 -3.40 -8.04 18.61
C THR A 59 -1.87 -8.00 18.56
N SER A 60 -1.25 -8.74 17.63
CA SER A 60 0.20 -8.72 17.45
C SER A 60 0.70 -7.40 16.90
N ILE A 61 -0.05 -6.72 16.01
CA ILE A 61 0.35 -5.40 15.49
C ILE A 61 0.11 -4.28 16.51
N GLU A 62 -0.84 -4.46 17.44
CA GLU A 62 -1.11 -3.49 18.52
C GLU A 62 0.10 -3.25 19.42
N THR A 63 1.00 -4.23 19.53
CA THR A 63 2.29 -4.08 20.24
C THR A 63 3.12 -2.91 19.70
N LEU A 64 2.95 -2.56 18.42
CA LEU A 64 3.67 -1.45 17.78
C LEU A 64 2.96 -0.09 17.94
N PHE A 65 1.80 -0.03 18.59
CA PHE A 65 1.04 1.23 18.72
C PHE A 65 1.74 2.28 19.61
N GLY A 66 2.70 1.87 20.43
CA GLY A 66 3.57 2.79 21.18
C GLY A 66 4.57 3.57 20.32
N LEU A 67 4.79 3.15 19.07
CA LEU A 67 5.76 3.75 18.15
C LEU A 67 5.20 5.02 17.49
N THR A 68 4.84 6.01 18.30
CA THR A 68 4.13 7.23 17.87
C THR A 68 4.92 8.14 16.92
N ARG A 69 6.23 7.92 16.77
CA ARG A 69 7.12 8.67 15.85
C ARG A 69 7.31 8.00 14.50
N LEU A 70 6.62 6.88 14.26
CA LEU A 70 6.76 6.10 13.03
C LEU A 70 6.30 6.93 11.83
N ARG A 71 7.17 7.01 10.82
CA ARG A 71 6.95 7.65 9.52
C ARG A 71 6.87 6.62 8.41
N SER A 72 7.60 5.52 8.53
CA SER A 72 7.61 4.44 7.54
C SER A 72 7.42 3.09 8.20
N LEU A 73 6.39 2.37 7.78
CA LEU A 73 6.09 1.01 8.20
C LEU A 73 5.99 0.10 6.99
N SER A 74 6.87 -0.89 6.88
CA SER A 74 6.86 -1.89 5.82
C SER A 74 6.91 -3.29 6.41
N LEU A 75 5.79 -4.01 6.40
CA LEU A 75 5.70 -5.40 6.84
C LEU A 75 5.39 -6.28 5.62
N GLN A 76 6.36 -7.09 5.20
CA GLN A 76 6.23 -7.97 4.04
C GLN A 76 6.34 -9.42 4.51
N GLY A 77 5.41 -10.25 4.05
CA GLY A 77 5.31 -11.64 4.51
C GLY A 77 4.75 -11.80 5.92
N ILE A 78 4.05 -10.79 6.46
CA ILE A 78 3.26 -10.92 7.69
C ILE A 78 1.81 -10.53 7.36
N ASP A 79 0.88 -11.41 7.69
CA ASP A 79 -0.56 -11.21 7.52
C ASP A 79 -1.21 -11.08 8.89
N PHE A 80 -1.77 -9.91 9.19
CA PHE A 80 -2.43 -9.60 10.46
C PHE A 80 -3.96 -9.70 10.39
N LEU A 81 -4.51 -10.23 9.28
CA LEU A 81 -5.96 -10.32 9.05
C LEU A 81 -6.66 -8.95 9.21
N LEU A 82 -6.09 -7.91 8.60
CA LEU A 82 -6.55 -6.53 8.80
C LEU A 82 -7.81 -6.22 8.01
N GLU A 83 -8.80 -5.69 8.70
CA GLU A 83 -10.05 -5.18 8.13
C GLU A 83 -10.03 -3.65 8.03
N ASN A 84 -10.93 -3.09 7.22
CA ASN A 84 -11.07 -1.63 7.05
C ASN A 84 -11.14 -0.85 8.38
N ASP A 85 -11.87 -1.38 9.37
CA ASP A 85 -12.07 -0.73 10.68
C ASP A 85 -10.76 -0.55 11.48
N THR A 86 -9.72 -1.32 11.16
CA THR A 86 -8.40 -1.20 11.82
C THR A 86 -7.68 0.09 11.45
N ILE A 87 -7.99 0.70 10.30
CA ILE A 87 -7.31 1.90 9.78
C ILE A 87 -7.50 3.10 10.72
N GLN A 88 -8.66 3.22 11.37
CA GLN A 88 -8.89 4.25 12.37
C GLN A 88 -7.91 4.12 13.54
N GLN A 89 -7.62 2.88 13.96
CA GLN A 89 -6.69 2.62 15.06
C GLN A 89 -5.25 2.96 14.64
N PHE A 90 -4.87 2.66 13.40
CA PHE A 90 -3.58 3.08 12.84
C PHE A 90 -3.43 4.60 12.83
N GLY A 91 -4.48 5.34 12.46
CA GLY A 91 -4.45 6.80 12.51
C GLY A 91 -4.21 7.37 13.92
N ARG A 92 -4.74 6.70 14.96
CA ARG A 92 -4.49 7.09 16.36
C ARG A 92 -3.09 6.71 16.83
N ALA A 93 -2.60 5.54 16.42
CA ALA A 93 -1.31 5.00 16.84
C ALA A 93 -0.12 5.68 16.15
N TRP A 94 -0.25 5.94 14.84
CA TRP A 94 0.84 6.45 13.99
C TRP A 94 0.38 7.71 13.22
N PRO A 95 0.08 8.81 13.92
CA PRO A 95 -0.44 10.01 13.28
C PRO A 95 0.54 10.63 12.27
N THR A 96 1.84 10.38 12.41
CA THR A 96 2.90 10.90 11.53
C THR A 96 3.26 9.96 10.37
N LEU A 97 2.49 8.90 10.13
CA LEU A 97 2.86 7.90 9.14
C LEU A 97 2.75 8.46 7.71
N GLU A 98 3.85 8.35 6.97
CA GLU A 98 4.00 8.84 5.59
C GLU A 98 3.98 7.68 4.60
N THR A 99 4.62 6.56 4.95
CA THR A 99 4.68 5.33 4.15
C THR A 99 4.10 4.14 4.91
N PHE A 100 3.12 3.49 4.31
CA PHE A 100 2.55 2.24 4.81
C PHE A 100 2.61 1.15 3.73
N ARG A 101 3.33 0.07 4.02
CA ARG A 101 3.44 -1.08 3.13
C ARG A 101 3.12 -2.35 3.89
N LEU A 102 2.03 -2.99 3.48
CA LEU A 102 1.68 -4.35 3.84
C LEU A 102 1.64 -5.17 2.55
N ASP A 103 2.74 -5.83 2.27
CA ASP A 103 2.88 -6.65 1.07
C ASP A 103 2.91 -8.11 1.48
N TRP A 104 1.72 -8.64 1.71
CA TRP A 104 1.48 -10.05 1.84
C TRP A 104 0.46 -10.43 0.76
N ALA A 105 0.75 -11.46 -0.01
CA ALA A 105 -0.17 -11.99 -0.99
C ALA A 105 -0.89 -13.17 -0.34
N PRO A 106 -2.21 -13.16 -0.13
CA PRO A 106 -2.91 -14.28 0.47
C PRO A 106 -2.51 -15.59 -0.20
N TYR A 107 -2.14 -16.56 0.62
CA TYR A 107 -1.88 -17.91 0.12
C TYR A 107 -3.23 -18.45 -0.36
N GLN A 108 -3.34 -18.81 -1.62
CA GLN A 108 -4.49 -19.58 -2.16
C GLN A 108 -5.85 -18.87 -2.18
N GLY A 109 -5.91 -17.63 -2.66
CA GLY A 109 -7.16 -17.09 -3.22
C GLY A 109 -8.17 -16.57 -2.21
N ASP A 110 -7.80 -16.48 -0.93
CA ASP A 110 -8.59 -15.75 0.05
C ASP A 110 -8.61 -14.25 -0.33
N PRO A 111 -9.78 -13.62 -0.36
CA PRO A 111 -9.90 -12.20 -0.64
C PRO A 111 -9.26 -11.38 0.47
N SER A 112 -8.79 -10.18 0.12
CA SER A 112 -8.35 -9.22 1.14
C SER A 112 -9.53 -8.84 2.01
N LEU A 113 -9.27 -8.64 3.30
CA LEU A 113 -10.20 -7.97 4.19
C LEU A 113 -10.15 -6.43 4.02
N PHE A 114 -9.11 -5.89 3.38
CA PHE A 114 -9.13 -4.51 2.90
C PHE A 114 -9.87 -4.42 1.57
N THR A 115 -10.98 -3.70 1.55
CA THR A 115 -11.71 -3.37 0.32
C THR A 115 -11.23 -2.01 -0.24
N LEU A 116 -11.78 -1.58 -1.38
CA LEU A 116 -11.57 -0.21 -1.87
C LEU A 116 -12.03 0.89 -0.89
N ASP A 117 -12.91 0.59 0.07
CA ASP A 117 -13.29 1.53 1.15
C ASP A 117 -12.09 1.88 2.04
N ALA A 118 -11.08 1.01 2.15
CA ALA A 118 -9.87 1.26 2.91
C ALA A 118 -9.17 2.56 2.46
N LEU A 119 -9.17 2.85 1.15
CA LEU A 119 -8.52 4.04 0.59
C LEU A 119 -9.11 5.33 1.15
N GLU A 120 -10.41 5.33 1.36
CA GLU A 120 -11.19 6.41 1.96
C GLU A 120 -10.78 6.62 3.42
N LEU A 121 -10.74 5.54 4.19
CA LEU A 121 -10.34 5.55 5.60
C LEU A 121 -8.87 5.96 5.80
N PHE A 122 -7.97 5.55 4.91
CA PHE A 122 -6.57 6.00 4.93
C PHE A 122 -6.47 7.52 4.77
N ALA A 123 -7.26 8.11 3.87
CA ALA A 123 -7.25 9.55 3.66
C ALA A 123 -7.73 10.33 4.91
N ILE A 124 -8.75 9.81 5.61
CA ILE A 124 -9.29 10.42 6.84
C ILE A 124 -8.31 10.29 7.99
N HIS A 125 -7.85 9.07 8.26
CA HIS A 125 -7.21 8.74 9.53
C HIS A 125 -5.69 8.89 9.48
N LEU A 126 -5.08 8.90 8.29
CA LEU A 126 -3.63 9.00 8.10
C LEU A 126 -3.31 10.20 7.18
N PRO A 127 -3.48 11.43 7.66
CA PRO A 127 -3.38 12.65 6.86
C PRO A 127 -1.95 13.04 6.47
N HIS A 128 -0.92 12.27 6.82
CA HIS A 128 0.44 12.46 6.31
C HIS A 128 0.85 11.38 5.30
N LEU A 129 0.00 10.38 5.07
CA LEU A 129 0.27 9.26 4.19
C LEU A 129 0.40 9.73 2.74
N ASN A 130 1.55 9.43 2.13
CA ASN A 130 1.85 9.72 0.73
C ASN A 130 2.15 8.44 -0.07
N LYS A 131 2.41 7.33 0.61
CA LYS A 131 2.64 6.04 -0.04
C LYS A 131 1.92 4.93 0.68
N ILE A 132 1.08 4.22 -0.06
CA ILE A 132 0.40 3.01 0.39
C ILE A 132 0.82 1.87 -0.51
N THR A 133 1.08 0.70 0.07
CA THR A 133 1.21 -0.54 -0.69
C THR A 133 0.48 -1.62 0.07
N VAL A 134 -0.66 -2.06 -0.45
CA VAL A 134 -1.53 -3.03 0.22
C VAL A 134 -2.17 -3.97 -0.82
N TYR A 135 -2.63 -5.12 -0.35
CA TYR A 135 -3.49 -6.01 -1.10
C TYR A 135 -4.95 -5.55 -0.90
N LEU A 136 -5.66 -5.14 -1.95
CA LEU A 136 -7.07 -4.70 -1.88
C LEU A 136 -7.98 -5.69 -2.58
N ASP A 137 -9.14 -5.98 -2.00
CA ASP A 137 -10.27 -6.52 -2.74
C ASP A 137 -10.95 -5.40 -3.52
N ALA A 138 -10.69 -5.35 -4.82
CA ALA A 138 -11.29 -4.42 -5.76
C ALA A 138 -12.30 -5.11 -6.70
N THR A 139 -12.89 -6.24 -6.26
CA THR A 139 -13.91 -6.96 -7.02
C THR A 139 -15.30 -6.33 -6.91
N HIS A 140 -15.47 -5.40 -5.97
CA HIS A 140 -16.68 -4.63 -5.70
C HIS A 140 -16.35 -3.14 -5.64
N LEU A 141 -17.23 -2.32 -6.23
CA LEU A 141 -17.14 -0.88 -6.12
C LEU A 141 -17.89 -0.42 -4.86
N PRO A 142 -17.25 0.37 -3.98
CA PRO A 142 -17.93 1.04 -2.89
C PRO A 142 -19.14 1.87 -3.33
N PRO A 143 -20.09 2.15 -2.41
CA PRO A 143 -20.97 3.30 -2.55
C PRO A 143 -20.12 4.55 -2.84
N SER A 144 -20.66 5.52 -3.58
CA SER A 144 -19.92 6.76 -3.79
C SER A 144 -19.48 7.36 -2.45
N PRO A 145 -18.23 7.83 -2.33
CA PRO A 145 -17.68 8.36 -1.08
C PRO A 145 -18.62 9.44 -0.59
N SER A 146 -18.88 9.42 0.72
CA SER A 146 -19.90 10.24 1.34
C SER A 146 -19.71 11.73 0.99
N SER A 147 -20.77 12.50 0.79
CA SER A 147 -20.65 13.92 0.36
C SER A 147 -19.85 14.82 1.32
N ASN A 148 -19.58 14.33 2.53
CA ASN A 148 -18.66 14.91 3.52
C ASN A 148 -17.20 15.00 3.00
N TYR A 149 -16.87 14.35 1.87
CA TYR A 149 -15.57 14.37 1.21
C TYR A 149 -15.19 15.66 0.51
N ARG A 150 -16.14 16.58 0.30
CA ARG A 150 -15.88 17.84 -0.41
C ARG A 150 -14.85 18.73 0.29
N ASP A 151 -14.39 18.36 1.48
CA ASP A 151 -13.32 19.06 2.20
C ASP A 151 -11.97 18.33 2.30
N VAL A 152 -11.72 17.21 1.61
CA VAL A 152 -10.36 16.59 1.64
C VAL A 152 -9.31 17.53 1.04
N SER A 153 -9.66 18.28 -0.01
CA SER A 153 -8.85 19.38 -0.54
C SER A 153 -8.59 20.50 0.48
N THR A 154 -9.44 20.61 1.50
CA THR A 154 -9.42 21.64 2.53
C THR A 154 -8.66 21.16 3.77
N ILE A 155 -8.67 19.85 4.02
CA ILE A 155 -7.89 19.17 5.07
C ILE A 155 -6.41 19.07 4.68
N ARG A 156 -6.09 18.97 3.38
CA ARG A 156 -4.71 19.03 2.88
C ARG A 156 -4.59 20.05 1.73
N PRO A 157 -4.39 21.35 2.02
CA PRO A 157 -4.10 22.33 0.99
C PRO A 157 -2.77 22.08 0.26
N ASP A 158 -1.87 21.28 0.85
CA ASP A 158 -0.59 20.88 0.28
C ASP A 158 -0.65 19.57 -0.55
N ILE A 159 -1.81 19.14 -1.07
CA ILE A 159 -1.91 18.01 -2.03
C ILE A 159 -1.35 18.44 -3.41
N GLY A 160 -0.10 18.88 -3.43
CA GLY A 160 0.83 18.65 -4.55
C GLY A 160 1.70 17.42 -4.31
N VAL A 161 1.51 16.69 -3.20
CA VAL A 161 2.28 15.49 -2.88
C VAL A 161 1.80 14.33 -3.74
N ASP A 162 2.71 13.79 -4.55
CA ASP A 162 2.51 12.57 -5.33
C ASP A 162 2.10 11.41 -4.41
N PHE A 163 0.83 10.99 -4.48
CA PHE A 163 0.35 9.83 -3.74
C PHE A 163 0.67 8.56 -4.53
N SER A 164 1.44 7.63 -3.95
CA SER A 164 1.76 6.36 -4.60
C SER A 164 0.91 5.23 -4.03
N LEU A 165 0.08 4.60 -4.87
CA LEU A 165 -0.71 3.42 -4.52
C LEU A 165 -0.12 2.16 -5.14
N GLY A 166 0.53 1.33 -4.34
CA GLY A 166 0.98 -0.01 -4.70
C GLY A 166 -0.15 -1.03 -4.53
N VAL A 167 -0.62 -1.61 -5.63
CA VAL A 167 -1.62 -2.69 -5.64
C VAL A 167 -0.90 -4.01 -5.95
N SER A 168 -0.64 -4.79 -4.90
CA SER A 168 -0.04 -6.11 -5.04
C SER A 168 -1.16 -7.10 -5.32
N ARG A 169 -1.18 -7.76 -6.49
CA ARG A 169 -2.11 -8.87 -6.84
C ARG A 169 -3.62 -8.64 -6.56
N SER A 170 -4.03 -7.39 -6.43
CA SER A 170 -5.37 -7.01 -5.98
C SER A 170 -6.40 -7.38 -7.07
N PRO A 171 -7.39 -8.25 -6.80
CA PRO A 171 -8.31 -8.71 -7.82
C PRO A 171 -9.23 -7.58 -8.26
N VAL A 172 -9.38 -7.40 -9.57
CA VAL A 172 -10.28 -6.42 -10.17
C VAL A 172 -11.06 -7.04 -11.32
N LYS A 173 -12.36 -6.73 -11.39
CA LYS A 173 -13.20 -7.09 -12.53
C LYS A 173 -13.03 -6.03 -13.62
N GLU A 174 -12.70 -6.47 -14.83
CA GLU A 174 -12.51 -5.58 -15.99
C GLU A 174 -13.75 -4.71 -16.27
N SER A 175 -14.95 -5.22 -16.00
CA SER A 175 -16.22 -4.51 -16.19
C SER A 175 -16.42 -3.29 -15.29
N ILE A 176 -15.67 -3.18 -14.17
CA ILE A 176 -15.79 -2.07 -13.23
C ILE A 176 -14.51 -1.21 -13.15
N ALA A 177 -13.51 -1.47 -14.00
CA ALA A 177 -12.21 -0.82 -13.92
C ALA A 177 -12.29 0.71 -14.06
N THR A 178 -13.15 1.21 -14.95
CA THR A 178 -13.35 2.65 -15.14
C THR A 178 -13.92 3.32 -13.88
N GLN A 179 -14.92 2.70 -13.24
CA GLN A 179 -15.51 3.25 -12.02
C GLN A 179 -14.51 3.23 -10.85
N ILE A 180 -13.63 2.24 -10.78
CA ILE A 180 -12.55 2.19 -9.80
C ILE A 180 -11.57 3.35 -10.03
N ALA A 181 -11.18 3.61 -11.29
CA ALA A 181 -10.32 4.75 -11.61
C ALA A 181 -10.94 6.08 -11.19
N GLU A 182 -12.23 6.29 -11.46
CA GLU A 182 -12.97 7.48 -11.03
C GLU A 182 -13.06 7.59 -9.50
N TYR A 183 -13.30 6.46 -8.82
CA TYR A 183 -13.35 6.39 -7.36
C TYR A 183 -12.00 6.78 -6.74
N ILE A 184 -10.89 6.19 -7.21
CA ILE A 184 -9.54 6.50 -6.72
C ILE A 184 -9.19 7.96 -7.01
N ALA A 185 -9.46 8.46 -8.22
CA ALA A 185 -9.18 9.85 -8.59
C ALA A 185 -9.99 10.86 -7.76
N ARG A 186 -11.14 10.47 -7.21
CA ARG A 186 -11.93 11.33 -6.32
C ARG A 186 -11.32 11.45 -4.93
N ILE A 187 -10.70 10.38 -4.42
CA ILE A 187 -10.07 10.36 -3.09
C ILE A 187 -8.65 10.93 -3.17
N TYR A 188 -7.89 10.51 -4.19
CA TYR A 188 -6.50 10.88 -4.43
C TYR A 188 -6.36 11.42 -5.86
N PRO A 189 -6.64 12.71 -6.09
CA PRO A 189 -6.64 13.32 -7.41
C PRO A 189 -5.31 13.31 -8.14
N HIS A 190 -4.19 12.97 -7.50
CA HIS A 190 -2.87 12.86 -8.14
C HIS A 190 -2.22 11.49 -7.85
N ALA A 191 -3.04 10.46 -7.64
CA ALA A 191 -2.53 9.12 -7.39
C ALA A 191 -1.73 8.58 -8.59
N ASN A 192 -0.54 8.08 -8.30
CA ASN A 192 0.26 7.21 -9.15
C ASN A 192 0.00 5.76 -8.73
N ILE A 193 -0.69 4.99 -9.57
CA ILE A 193 -1.08 3.62 -9.26
C ILE A 193 -0.04 2.65 -9.82
N GLN A 194 0.69 1.99 -8.92
CA GLN A 194 1.74 1.04 -9.25
C GLN A 194 1.24 -0.39 -9.05
N SER A 195 1.19 -1.15 -10.14
CA SER A 195 1.00 -2.60 -10.08
C SER A 195 2.34 -3.25 -9.74
N LEU A 196 2.40 -3.95 -8.60
CA LEU A 196 3.60 -4.65 -8.16
C LEU A 196 3.56 -6.10 -8.64
N ASP A 197 4.50 -6.44 -9.53
CA ASP A 197 4.57 -7.76 -10.14
C ASP A 197 5.54 -8.67 -9.37
N PHE A 198 4.98 -9.64 -8.64
CA PHE A 198 5.76 -10.64 -7.90
C PHE A 198 5.53 -12.06 -8.40
N ASN A 199 4.73 -12.27 -9.45
CA ASN A 199 4.40 -13.61 -9.93
C ASN A 199 4.17 -13.64 -11.43
N SER A 200 4.81 -14.59 -12.10
CA SER A 200 4.68 -14.83 -13.53
C SER A 200 3.39 -15.52 -13.96
N SER A 201 2.42 -15.74 -13.06
CA SER A 201 1.15 -16.38 -13.41
C SER A 201 0.35 -15.53 -14.41
N GLU A 202 -0.37 -16.18 -15.32
CA GLU A 202 -1.16 -15.47 -16.34
C GLU A 202 -2.27 -14.61 -15.72
N GLU A 203 -2.87 -15.05 -14.62
CA GLU A 203 -3.86 -14.26 -13.89
C GLU A 203 -3.23 -13.00 -13.28
N SER A 204 -2.03 -13.11 -12.68
CA SER A 204 -1.28 -11.95 -12.17
C SER A 204 -1.01 -10.94 -13.30
N LYS A 205 -0.55 -11.43 -14.46
CA LYS A 205 -0.33 -10.57 -15.65
C LYS A 205 -1.62 -9.89 -16.12
N ARG A 206 -2.75 -10.61 -16.10
CA ARG A 206 -4.07 -10.08 -16.47
C ARG A 206 -4.50 -8.98 -15.51
N GLN A 207 -4.43 -9.22 -14.20
CA GLN A 207 -4.76 -8.23 -13.17
C GLN A 207 -3.85 -7.00 -13.28
N ASN A 208 -2.54 -7.19 -13.45
CA ASN A 208 -1.57 -6.12 -13.65
C ASN A 208 -1.90 -5.26 -14.87
N LYS A 209 -2.38 -5.88 -15.96
CA LYS A 209 -2.82 -5.15 -17.15
C LYS A 209 -4.03 -4.25 -16.85
N ILE A 210 -5.00 -4.73 -16.07
CA ILE A 210 -6.18 -3.95 -15.69
C ILE A 210 -5.77 -2.76 -14.80
N TRP A 211 -4.93 -2.98 -13.78
CA TRP A 211 -4.46 -1.90 -12.90
C TRP A 211 -3.66 -0.82 -13.62
N ARG A 212 -2.82 -1.18 -14.60
CA ARG A 212 -2.14 -0.18 -15.46
C ARG A 212 -3.13 0.64 -16.30
N GLU A 213 -4.27 0.07 -16.66
CA GLU A 213 -5.30 0.80 -17.38
C GLU A 213 -6.09 1.73 -16.44
N ILE A 214 -6.38 1.28 -15.21
CA ILE A 214 -6.96 2.12 -14.14
C ILE A 214 -6.06 3.33 -13.86
N ASP A 215 -4.75 3.14 -13.76
CA ASP A 215 -3.76 4.22 -13.61
C ASP A 215 -3.87 5.27 -14.74
N ARG A 216 -3.86 4.81 -15.99
CA ARG A 216 -4.01 5.68 -17.16
C ARG A 216 -5.33 6.44 -17.19
N MET A 217 -6.43 5.78 -16.82
CA MET A 217 -7.75 6.41 -16.75
C MET A 217 -7.79 7.48 -15.64
N SER A 218 -7.21 7.16 -14.48
CA SER A 218 -7.11 8.09 -13.35
C SER A 218 -6.34 9.34 -13.76
N TYR A 219 -5.20 9.19 -14.44
CA TYR A 219 -4.41 10.31 -14.96
C TYR A 219 -5.16 11.18 -15.98
N ARG A 220 -5.94 10.57 -16.89
CA ARG A 220 -6.73 11.32 -17.88
C ARG A 220 -7.83 12.17 -17.23
N ASN A 221 -8.49 11.64 -16.20
CA ASN A 221 -9.53 12.36 -15.46
C ASN A 221 -8.98 13.64 -14.79
N GLN A 222 -7.68 13.65 -14.45
CA GLN A 222 -7.01 14.82 -13.87
C GLN A 222 -6.76 15.91 -14.90
N GLN A 223 -6.37 15.53 -16.13
CA GLN A 223 -6.07 16.51 -17.18
C GLN A 223 -7.33 17.14 -17.79
N TYR A 224 -8.45 16.42 -17.82
CA TYR A 224 -9.69 16.86 -18.46
C TYR A 224 -10.93 16.60 -17.59
N PRO A 225 -11.12 17.36 -16.50
CA PRO A 225 -12.28 17.23 -15.63
C PRO A 225 -13.54 17.71 -16.38
N GLY A 226 -14.29 16.81 -17.00
CA GLY A 226 -15.58 17.12 -17.61
C GLY A 226 -16.00 16.26 -18.82
N THR A 227 -15.11 15.46 -19.41
CA THR A 227 -15.38 14.88 -20.74
C THR A 227 -15.77 13.40 -20.75
N ILE A 228 -15.49 12.61 -19.70
CA ILE A 228 -15.60 11.14 -19.80
C ILE A 228 -17.04 10.64 -19.66
N SER A 229 -17.84 11.19 -18.73
CA SER A 229 -19.23 10.73 -18.54
C SER A 229 -20.14 10.99 -19.75
N ASP A 230 -19.81 11.98 -20.59
CA ASP A 230 -20.57 12.31 -21.79
C ASP A 230 -20.15 11.50 -23.04
N LEU A 231 -19.02 10.78 -22.97
CA LEU A 231 -18.48 10.01 -24.11
C LEU A 231 -18.73 8.50 -24.01
N VAL A 232 -19.26 7.99 -22.90
CA VAL A 232 -19.56 6.55 -22.74
C VAL A 232 -21.05 6.29 -23.03
N GLN A 233 -21.43 6.36 -24.30
CA GLN A 233 -22.60 5.63 -24.79
C GLN A 233 -22.27 4.12 -24.94
N PRO A 234 -23.26 3.22 -24.80
CA PRO A 234 -23.05 1.77 -24.78
C PRO A 234 -22.79 1.24 -26.20
N SER A 235 -21.55 1.35 -26.67
CA SER A 235 -21.09 0.71 -27.92
C SER A 235 -19.64 0.23 -27.79
N SER A 236 -19.22 -0.17 -26.60
CA SER A 236 -17.81 -0.43 -26.27
C SER A 236 -17.39 -1.90 -26.46
N GLN A 237 -17.83 -2.54 -27.54
CA GLN A 237 -17.14 -3.74 -28.06
C GLN A 237 -16.27 -3.42 -29.29
N HIS A 238 -16.48 -2.28 -29.95
CA HIS A 238 -15.77 -1.95 -31.20
C HIS A 238 -14.58 -0.98 -31.04
N LEU A 239 -14.53 -0.19 -29.96
CA LEU A 239 -13.51 0.86 -29.79
C LEU A 239 -12.14 0.37 -29.29
N TYR A 240 -12.03 -0.88 -28.82
CA TYR A 240 -10.76 -1.47 -28.41
C TYR A 240 -9.75 -1.69 -29.57
N ARG A 241 -10.18 -1.56 -30.83
CA ARG A 241 -9.30 -1.72 -32.01
C ARG A 241 -8.64 -0.44 -32.52
N GLN A 242 -9.11 0.76 -32.18
CA GLN A 242 -8.66 1.99 -32.87
C GLN A 242 -7.68 2.90 -32.12
N LEU A 243 -7.44 2.72 -30.81
CA LEU A 243 -6.59 3.66 -30.03
C LEU A 243 -5.09 3.29 -29.97
N ARG A 244 -4.50 2.77 -31.06
CA ARG A 244 -3.08 2.34 -31.12
C ARG A 244 -2.07 3.41 -31.62
N LYS A 245 -2.41 4.70 -31.65
CA LYS A 245 -1.48 5.73 -32.12
C LYS A 245 -1.55 7.01 -31.29
N VAL A 246 -0.96 6.98 -30.10
CA VAL A 246 -0.51 8.21 -29.42
C VAL A 246 0.96 7.98 -29.05
N PRO A 247 1.92 8.79 -29.53
CA PRO A 247 3.31 8.70 -29.09
C PRO A 247 3.42 9.31 -27.69
N LEU A 248 3.92 8.53 -26.73
CA LEU A 248 4.25 9.01 -25.39
C LEU A 248 5.71 9.47 -25.36
N ALA A 249 5.94 10.67 -24.82
CA ALA A 249 7.25 11.11 -24.38
C ALA A 249 7.62 10.35 -23.10
N HIS A 250 8.75 9.65 -23.12
CA HIS A 250 9.25 8.91 -21.97
C HIS A 250 9.93 9.85 -20.97
N THR A 251 9.27 10.16 -19.85
CA THR A 251 9.95 10.65 -18.65
C THR A 251 10.38 9.43 -17.83
N GLY A 252 11.60 8.96 -18.08
CA GLY A 252 12.18 7.85 -17.35
C GLY A 252 12.70 8.30 -15.99
N MET A 253 11.93 8.07 -14.92
CA MET A 253 12.48 7.85 -13.58
C MET A 253 12.31 6.37 -13.23
N SER A 254 13.36 5.61 -13.48
CA SER A 254 13.53 4.25 -12.96
C SER A 254 13.85 4.33 -11.47
N PHE A 255 12.87 4.04 -10.61
CA PHE A 255 13.15 3.69 -9.22
C PHE A 255 13.51 2.22 -9.14
N LEU A 256 14.66 1.92 -8.55
CA LEU A 256 15.10 0.55 -8.28
C LEU A 256 14.13 -0.11 -7.30
N GLY A 257 13.20 -0.90 -7.82
CA GLY A 257 12.65 -2.06 -7.12
C GLY A 257 13.78 -3.04 -6.86
N GLY A 258 14.58 -2.76 -5.83
CA GLY A 258 15.67 -3.62 -5.39
C GLY A 258 15.09 -4.88 -4.79
N CYS A 259 14.96 -5.92 -5.62
CA CYS A 259 14.83 -7.29 -5.17
C CYS A 259 16.02 -7.61 -4.24
N CYS A 260 15.69 -8.25 -3.12
CA CYS A 260 16.60 -8.66 -2.06
C CYS A 260 17.72 -9.57 -2.61
N SER A 261 18.88 -8.99 -2.93
CA SER A 261 20.12 -9.72 -3.25
C SER A 261 21.33 -9.20 -2.47
N GLY A 262 21.09 -8.51 -1.35
CA GLY A 262 22.13 -8.04 -0.42
C GLY A 262 22.20 -8.91 0.85
N SER A 263 23.37 -8.90 1.49
CA SER A 263 23.70 -9.63 2.73
C SER A 263 22.57 -9.66 3.78
N PRO A 264 22.46 -10.76 4.56
CA PRO A 264 21.29 -11.05 5.37
C PRO A 264 21.01 -10.10 6.54
N PHE A 265 21.92 -9.16 6.86
CA PHE A 265 21.74 -8.23 7.97
C PHE A 265 22.41 -6.90 7.66
N ARG A 266 21.66 -5.80 7.71
CA ARG A 266 22.19 -4.44 7.61
C ARG A 266 21.50 -3.57 8.66
N ILE A 267 22.13 -3.43 9.83
CA ILE A 267 21.77 -2.36 10.77
C ILE A 267 22.45 -1.11 10.22
N LEU A 268 21.69 -0.24 9.56
CA LEU A 268 22.17 1.08 9.19
C LEU A 268 22.07 1.96 10.45
N HIS A 269 23.15 2.00 11.22
CA HIS A 269 23.30 3.00 12.27
C HIS A 269 23.91 4.25 11.64
N GLU A 270 23.08 5.16 11.16
CA GLU A 270 23.54 6.52 10.87
C GLU A 270 23.68 7.24 12.23
N ARG A 271 24.93 7.53 12.60
CA ARG A 271 25.20 8.53 13.63
C ARG A 271 25.23 9.87 12.92
N ASP A 272 24.23 10.70 13.18
CA ASP A 272 24.39 12.14 13.02
C ASP A 272 25.42 12.67 14.04
#